data_AF-A0A8X7U3E8-F1
#
_entry.id   AF-A0A8X7U3E8-F1
#
_cell.length_a   1.000
_cell.length_b   1.000
_cell.length_c   1.000
_cell.angle_alpha   90.00
_cell.angle_beta   90.00
_cell.angle_gamma   90.00
#
_symmetry.space_group_name_H-M   'P 1'
#
loop_
_entity.id
_entity.type
_entity.pdbx_description
1 polymer ?
#
loop_
_entity_poly.entity_id
_entity_poly.type
_entity_poly.pdbx_seq_one_letter_code
_entity_poly.pdbx_strand_id
1 'polypeptide(L)'
;MSEIENHLHINEEFFEAKETDSDCATDGSNHKHDVNGEAPVKDITVDGEQYRSDGKADTNIDSVKDIEIDDGDDEQRKRRTMEAKENDSRTAETEHEADVEGNDSPKYLEPTPLPPLPPPPQFPGVRAPGPPPPPGPSPPGGGPPPPLGLRPPAGGPPNLNGAGTGRGLGLGSSAQKKSSLKPFHWVKVKKPVQGSVWDELPRHGEGQIAPVFDVSEMETLFPATVPKRVDKAILAKPQKVQLIERRRAHNVEILLSGVKMPLHVMMAAVLKMDDTILDIDQIEKLIKICPTKDEMKLVKNYSGDKTNLGKCEQHFLELMKVPRVESKLKVFNIKIQFHTQVKEFKKSLTAVNSACEEVCTSQKLKEILKWILGLGNTLNQGTLRGAAVAFTLDSLLKLSDTRAANSKMTLMRYLCKVLASKASHLLDFHKDLQSLESASKIKLKSLVEEMKDITEALEMLEQELTASERDGPVSQVFCKTLKDFISIAEAETETVSGLYSVVGQNADGLSYYFSEDPKCYPFEQVSVTLLKFIRLFKKAQEENIKEEELEKKIAEMKKAKGVSLKE
;
A
#
# COMPACT_ATOMS: atom_id res chain seq x y z
N MET A 1 19.46 16.52 8.76
CA MET A 1 18.26 15.94 9.39
C MET A 1 17.06 16.89 9.41
N SER A 2 17.07 18.06 10.08
CA SER A 2 15.88 18.93 10.15
C SER A 2 15.34 19.41 8.79
N GLU A 3 16.21 19.65 7.80
CA GLU A 3 15.78 20.01 6.44
C GLU A 3 15.19 18.79 5.69
N ILE A 4 15.74 17.60 5.91
CA ILE A 4 15.25 16.35 5.31
C ILE A 4 13.89 15.96 5.91
N GLU A 5 13.73 16.08 7.23
CA GLU A 5 12.46 15.85 7.94
C GLU A 5 11.37 16.83 7.48
N ASN A 6 11.70 18.12 7.32
CA ASN A 6 10.76 19.11 6.77
C ASN A 6 10.36 18.78 5.33
N HIS A 7 11.31 18.34 4.49
CA HIS A 7 11.00 17.90 3.13
C HIS A 7 10.15 16.63 3.11
N LEU A 8 10.38 15.69 4.03
CA LEU A 8 9.56 14.48 4.16
C LEU A 8 8.15 14.78 4.62
N HIS A 9 7.95 15.68 5.58
CA HIS A 9 6.61 16.05 6.03
C HIS A 9 5.80 16.70 4.91
N ILE A 10 6.43 17.58 4.13
CA ILE A 10 5.83 18.20 2.94
C ILE A 10 5.53 17.14 1.86
N ASN A 11 6.40 16.15 1.69
CA ASN A 11 6.22 15.10 0.68
C ASN A 11 5.22 14.00 1.12
N GLU A 12 5.14 13.67 2.41
CA GLU A 12 4.13 12.77 2.99
C GLU A 12 2.74 13.41 2.83
N GLU A 13 2.57 14.70 3.15
CA GLU A 13 1.31 15.42 2.89
C GLU A 13 0.91 15.37 1.40
N PHE A 14 1.87 15.44 0.48
CA PHE A 14 1.61 15.42 -0.96
C PHE A 14 0.99 14.11 -1.46
N PHE A 15 1.38 12.97 -0.89
CA PHE A 15 0.86 11.65 -1.31
C PHE A 15 -0.19 11.06 -0.35
N GLU A 16 -0.15 11.39 0.94
CA GLU A 16 -1.07 10.89 1.97
C GLU A 16 -2.42 11.62 1.94
N ALA A 17 -2.47 12.89 1.49
CA ALA A 17 -3.72 13.63 1.24
C ALA A 17 -4.63 12.98 0.16
N LYS A 18 -4.15 11.93 -0.52
CA LYS A 18 -4.91 11.14 -1.50
C LYS A 18 -5.67 9.96 -0.90
N GLU A 19 -5.70 9.82 0.43
CA GLU A 19 -6.30 8.67 1.13
C GLU A 19 -7.64 8.97 1.84
N THR A 20 -8.17 10.19 1.77
CA THR A 20 -9.55 10.46 2.18
C THR A 20 -10.50 10.15 1.02
N ASP A 21 -11.27 9.06 1.13
CA ASP A 21 -12.37 8.72 0.23
C ASP A 21 -13.22 9.96 -0.07
N SER A 22 -13.22 10.40 -1.33
CA SER A 22 -14.06 11.48 -1.81
C SER A 22 -14.92 10.96 -2.96
N ASP A 23 -16.19 10.76 -2.64
CA ASP A 23 -17.28 10.64 -3.62
C ASP A 23 -17.35 11.93 -4.45
N CYS A 24 -16.62 12.00 -5.55
CA CYS A 24 -16.81 13.05 -6.55
C CYS A 24 -17.79 12.56 -7.61
N ALA A 25 -19.07 12.81 -7.37
CA ALA A 25 -20.08 12.86 -8.42
C ALA A 25 -19.84 14.11 -9.27
N THR A 26 -19.54 13.94 -10.55
CA THR A 26 -19.47 15.06 -11.51
C THR A 26 -20.89 15.56 -11.81
N ASP A 27 -21.32 16.63 -11.13
CA ASP A 27 -22.43 17.45 -11.60
C ASP A 27 -21.88 18.69 -12.32
N GLY A 28 -22.24 18.82 -13.60
CA GLY A 28 -21.83 19.94 -14.43
C GLY A 28 -22.77 21.11 -14.18
N SER A 29 -22.28 22.17 -13.52
CA SER A 29 -22.96 23.45 -13.51
C SER A 29 -22.04 24.61 -13.86
N ASN A 30 -22.48 25.37 -14.86
CA ASN A 30 -21.87 26.55 -15.44
C ASN A 30 -21.63 27.65 -14.39
N HIS A 31 -20.43 28.20 -14.35
CA HIS A 31 -20.21 29.59 -13.94
C HIS A 31 -19.54 30.36 -15.07
N LYS A 32 -20.27 31.38 -15.54
CA LYS A 32 -19.75 32.45 -16.38
C LYS A 32 -18.76 33.27 -15.57
N HIS A 33 -17.59 33.57 -16.12
CA HIS A 33 -16.82 34.72 -15.70
C HIS A 33 -16.38 35.53 -16.91
N ASP A 34 -16.79 36.80 -16.89
CA ASP A 34 -16.41 37.85 -17.81
C ASP A 34 -14.92 38.20 -17.71
N VAL A 35 -14.38 38.58 -18.85
CA VAL A 35 -13.02 39.09 -19.05
C VAL A 35 -12.98 40.57 -18.66
N ASN A 36 -12.04 40.96 -17.79
CA ASN A 36 -11.25 42.20 -17.90
C ASN A 36 -10.25 42.34 -16.74
N GLY A 37 -9.03 42.76 -17.04
CA GLY A 37 -8.11 43.30 -16.03
C GLY A 37 -6.63 43.06 -16.32
N GLU A 38 -5.97 44.08 -16.87
CA GLU A 38 -4.54 44.20 -17.08
C GLU A 38 -3.69 44.05 -15.80
N ALA A 39 -2.42 43.67 -16.00
CA ALA A 39 -1.36 43.55 -15.00
C ALA A 39 -1.03 44.90 -14.30
N PRO A 40 -0.22 44.89 -13.21
CA PRO A 40 1.21 45.07 -13.48
C PRO A 40 2.17 44.26 -12.59
N VAL A 41 3.31 43.99 -13.23
CA VAL A 41 4.59 43.48 -12.74
C VAL A 41 5.12 44.34 -11.58
N LYS A 42 5.70 43.71 -10.56
CA LYS A 42 6.50 44.39 -9.53
C LYS A 42 7.98 44.07 -9.72
N ASP A 43 8.74 45.09 -10.08
CA ASP A 43 10.19 45.15 -9.98
C ASP A 43 10.63 45.01 -8.52
N ILE A 44 11.67 44.20 -8.27
CA ILE A 44 12.41 44.20 -7.01
C ILE A 44 13.78 44.80 -7.32
N THR A 45 13.95 46.06 -6.91
CA THR A 45 15.23 46.75 -6.87
C THR A 45 15.99 46.29 -5.63
N VAL A 46 17.26 45.92 -5.82
CA VAL A 46 18.21 45.56 -4.77
C VAL A 46 18.99 46.81 -4.41
N ASP A 47 18.85 47.30 -3.18
CA ASP A 47 19.78 48.26 -2.59
C ASP A 47 20.54 47.58 -1.44
N GLY A 48 21.86 47.57 -1.58
CA GLY A 48 22.77 47.11 -0.55
C GLY A 48 23.02 48.18 0.49
N GLU A 49 23.29 47.76 1.73
CA GLU A 49 24.13 48.52 2.63
C GLU A 49 24.88 47.57 3.57
N GLN A 50 26.13 47.96 3.80
CA GLN A 50 27.22 47.21 4.39
C GLN A 50 27.47 47.79 5.77
N TYR A 51 27.37 46.99 6.83
CA TYR A 51 27.87 47.37 8.15
C TYR A 51 28.79 46.30 8.71
N ARG A 52 30.01 46.73 9.00
CA ARG A 52 31.06 46.03 9.72
C ARG A 52 31.42 46.91 10.91
N SER A 53 31.33 46.39 12.12
CA SER A 53 32.17 46.83 13.24
C SER A 53 32.10 45.84 14.39
N ASP A 54 33.30 45.47 14.85
CA ASP A 54 33.64 44.54 15.91
C ASP A 54 33.11 44.91 17.31
N GLY A 55 33.04 43.93 18.21
CA GLY A 55 32.84 44.16 19.65
C GLY A 55 32.79 42.89 20.47
N LYS A 56 33.73 42.73 21.41
CA LYS A 56 34.12 41.51 22.13
C LYS A 56 33.31 41.27 23.42
N ALA A 57 33.13 39.99 23.74
CA ALA A 57 32.77 39.29 24.99
C ALA A 57 32.65 40.08 26.32
N ASP A 58 31.64 39.73 27.16
CA ASP A 58 31.84 38.92 28.38
C ASP A 58 30.55 38.72 29.23
N THR A 59 30.39 37.46 29.69
CA THR A 59 29.87 36.98 31.00
C THR A 59 28.43 37.24 31.49
N ASN A 60 27.75 36.11 31.73
CA ASN A 60 27.25 35.61 33.03
C ASN A 60 25.74 35.27 33.14
N ILE A 61 25.56 34.20 33.90
CA ILE A 61 24.45 33.31 34.18
C ILE A 61 23.49 33.90 35.22
N ASP A 62 22.31 33.30 35.32
CA ASP A 62 21.28 33.44 36.37
C ASP A 62 20.37 34.68 36.37
N SER A 63 19.19 34.51 35.76
CA SER A 63 17.90 34.91 36.36
C SER A 63 16.75 34.16 35.70
N VAL A 64 16.38 33.03 36.29
CA VAL A 64 15.09 32.37 36.10
C VAL A 64 14.05 33.08 36.95
N LYS A 65 12.99 33.61 36.34
CA LYS A 65 11.71 33.89 37.00
C LYS A 65 10.54 33.67 36.02
N ASP A 66 9.75 32.66 36.34
CA ASP A 66 8.28 32.59 36.29
C ASP A 66 7.57 33.15 35.04
N ILE A 67 7.19 32.24 34.13
CA ILE A 67 6.11 32.48 33.16
C ILE A 67 4.93 31.61 33.59
N GLU A 68 3.90 32.26 34.13
CA GLU A 68 2.56 31.71 34.31
C GLU A 68 1.93 31.44 32.94
N ILE A 69 1.30 30.27 32.78
CA ILE A 69 0.55 29.87 31.59
C ILE A 69 -0.84 30.49 31.70
N ASP A 70 -1.16 31.40 30.78
CA ASP A 70 -2.46 32.05 30.65
C ASP A 70 -3.40 31.21 29.77
N ASP A 71 -4.40 30.56 30.40
CA ASP A 71 -5.46 29.76 29.78
C ASP A 71 -6.54 30.67 29.16
N GLY A 72 -6.19 31.35 28.06
CA GLY A 72 -6.98 32.43 27.49
C GLY A 72 -7.41 32.28 26.02
N ASP A 73 -7.72 31.07 25.51
CA ASP A 73 -8.09 30.95 24.08
C ASP A 73 -9.26 29.99 23.74
N ASP A 74 -10.22 29.82 24.67
CA ASP A 74 -11.40 28.97 24.45
C ASP A 74 -12.76 29.70 24.50
N GLU A 75 -12.78 31.01 24.80
CA GLU A 75 -14.01 31.83 24.86
C GLU A 75 -14.27 32.65 23.58
N GLN A 76 -13.24 32.99 22.79
CA GLN A 76 -13.44 33.70 21.52
C GLN A 76 -13.87 32.78 20.37
N ARG A 77 -13.54 31.49 20.45
CA ARG A 77 -13.99 30.47 19.49
C ARG A 77 -15.46 30.07 19.68
N LYS A 78 -15.98 30.15 20.91
CA LYS A 78 -17.39 29.90 21.23
C LYS A 78 -18.31 31.06 20.83
N ARG A 79 -17.83 32.31 20.87
CA ARG A 79 -18.61 33.49 20.42
C ARG A 79 -18.77 33.58 18.90
N ARG A 80 -17.75 33.20 18.11
CA ARG A 80 -17.86 33.18 16.64
C ARG A 80 -18.73 32.04 16.08
N THR A 81 -19.03 31.03 16.90
CA THR A 81 -19.87 29.89 16.50
C THR A 81 -21.35 30.08 16.85
N MET A 82 -21.70 31.07 17.69
CA MET A 82 -23.09 31.40 18.01
C MET A 82 -23.70 32.47 17.09
N GLU A 83 -22.92 33.40 16.52
CA GLU A 83 -23.44 34.39 15.56
C GLU A 83 -23.69 33.84 14.14
N ALA A 84 -23.19 32.64 13.83
CA ALA A 84 -23.45 31.96 12.56
C ALA A 84 -24.71 31.07 12.57
N LYS A 85 -25.42 30.98 13.70
CA LYS A 85 -26.65 30.16 13.84
C LYS A 85 -27.92 30.97 14.14
N GLU A 86 -27.84 32.29 14.22
CA GLU A 86 -28.99 33.18 14.49
C GLU A 86 -29.49 33.95 13.25
N ASN A 87 -28.88 33.74 12.07
CA ASN A 87 -29.30 34.38 10.81
C ASN A 87 -29.95 33.43 9.78
N ASP A 88 -30.17 32.16 10.13
CA ASP A 88 -30.77 31.14 9.22
C ASP A 88 -32.17 30.67 9.67
N SER A 89 -32.78 31.35 10.63
CA SER A 89 -34.07 30.95 11.24
C SER A 89 -35.14 32.05 11.23
N ARG A 90 -35.00 33.05 10.36
CA ARG A 90 -35.95 34.18 10.30
C ARG A 90 -36.40 34.54 8.89
N THR A 91 -36.99 33.58 8.17
CA THR A 91 -38.03 33.87 7.14
C THR A 91 -38.73 32.57 6.73
N ALA A 92 -39.69 32.12 7.53
CA ALA A 92 -40.81 31.29 7.06
C ALA A 92 -41.95 31.40 8.07
N GLU A 93 -43.17 31.61 7.54
CA GLU A 93 -44.49 31.46 8.18
C GLU A 93 -45.11 32.67 8.90
N THR A 94 -45.86 33.48 8.13
CA THR A 94 -47.19 34.07 8.39
C THR A 94 -47.49 34.94 7.14
N GLU A 95 -48.63 34.96 6.43
CA GLU A 95 -50.03 34.60 6.63
C GLU A 95 -50.71 34.37 5.27
N HIS A 96 -51.91 33.79 5.31
CA HIS A 96 -52.81 33.51 4.20
C HIS A 96 -53.91 34.60 4.11
N GLU A 97 -54.46 34.77 2.90
CA GLU A 97 -55.75 35.37 2.50
C GLU A 97 -55.89 36.83 2.00
N ALA A 98 -56.63 36.89 0.88
CA ALA A 98 -57.55 37.91 0.35
C ALA A 98 -57.06 39.00 -0.65
N ASP A 99 -57.36 38.69 -1.93
CA ASP A 99 -58.24 39.45 -2.86
C ASP A 99 -57.76 40.62 -3.76
N VAL A 100 -57.94 40.36 -5.07
CA VAL A 100 -58.60 41.18 -6.13
C VAL A 100 -57.77 41.95 -7.19
N GLU A 101 -58.07 41.53 -8.44
CA GLU A 101 -58.06 42.21 -9.77
C GLU A 101 -56.78 42.45 -10.58
N GLY A 102 -56.83 42.09 -11.88
CA GLY A 102 -55.98 42.73 -12.89
C GLY A 102 -55.51 41.97 -14.16
N ASN A 103 -56.40 41.27 -14.86
CA ASN A 103 -56.48 41.04 -16.32
C ASN A 103 -55.26 40.82 -17.26
N ASP A 104 -55.44 39.81 -18.11
CA ASP A 104 -55.08 39.68 -19.55
C ASP A 104 -53.75 39.02 -20.00
N SER A 105 -53.86 37.76 -20.45
CA SER A 105 -52.99 37.14 -21.45
C SER A 105 -53.68 35.95 -22.14
N PRO A 106 -53.38 35.69 -23.44
CA PRO A 106 -54.16 34.79 -24.30
C PRO A 106 -53.79 33.30 -24.14
N LYS A 107 -54.79 32.45 -24.42
CA LYS A 107 -54.79 30.99 -24.32
C LYS A 107 -53.71 30.32 -25.17
N TYR A 108 -52.80 29.60 -24.53
CA TYR A 108 -52.02 28.52 -25.15
C TYR A 108 -52.74 27.18 -24.97
N LEU A 109 -52.78 26.40 -26.05
CA LEU A 109 -53.25 25.03 -26.10
C LEU A 109 -52.34 24.13 -25.24
N GLU A 110 -52.95 23.39 -24.32
CA GLU A 110 -52.32 22.33 -23.55
C GLU A 110 -52.03 21.12 -24.47
N PRO A 111 -50.81 20.55 -24.49
CA PRO A 111 -50.53 19.35 -25.26
C PRO A 111 -51.03 18.11 -24.52
N THR A 112 -51.84 17.30 -25.21
CA THR A 112 -52.31 15.99 -24.77
C THR A 112 -51.14 15.04 -24.46
N PRO A 113 -51.25 14.18 -23.42
CA PRO A 113 -50.23 13.19 -23.11
C PRO A 113 -50.18 12.11 -24.21
N LEU A 114 -48.97 11.82 -24.71
CA LEU A 114 -48.72 10.74 -25.67
C LEU A 114 -48.98 9.36 -25.04
N PRO A 115 -49.50 8.39 -25.81
CA PRO A 115 -49.68 7.02 -25.33
C PRO A 115 -48.32 6.32 -25.08
N PRO A 116 -48.26 5.35 -24.15
CA PRO A 116 -47.02 4.66 -23.83
C PRO A 116 -46.50 3.82 -25.00
N LEU A 117 -45.18 3.86 -25.21
CA LEU A 117 -44.46 3.05 -26.19
C LEU A 117 -44.59 1.54 -25.90
N PRO A 118 -44.66 0.68 -26.93
CA PRO A 118 -44.71 -0.77 -26.75
C PRO A 118 -43.38 -1.33 -26.21
N PRO A 119 -43.41 -2.43 -25.44
CA PRO A 119 -42.21 -3.03 -24.88
C PRO A 119 -41.32 -3.68 -25.96
N PRO A 120 -39.99 -3.74 -25.76
CA PRO A 120 -39.06 -4.37 -26.69
C PRO A 120 -39.25 -5.90 -26.77
N PRO A 121 -38.92 -6.54 -27.90
CA PRO A 121 -39.12 -7.97 -28.12
C PRO A 121 -38.24 -8.83 -27.20
N GLN A 122 -38.84 -9.86 -26.61
CA GLN A 122 -38.18 -10.83 -25.74
C GLN A 122 -37.39 -11.86 -26.59
N PHE A 123 -36.09 -12.03 -26.30
CA PHE A 123 -35.31 -13.18 -26.76
C PHE A 123 -35.40 -14.33 -25.74
N PRO A 124 -35.52 -15.61 -26.18
CA PRO A 124 -35.56 -16.73 -25.25
C PRO A 124 -34.16 -17.06 -24.72
N GLY A 125 -33.98 -16.88 -23.41
CA GLY A 125 -33.18 -17.75 -22.53
C GLY A 125 -31.67 -17.55 -22.47
N VAL A 126 -31.19 -16.80 -21.45
CA VAL A 126 -30.10 -17.20 -20.54
C VAL A 126 -30.32 -16.48 -19.20
N ARG A 127 -30.42 -17.21 -18.09
CA ARG A 127 -30.73 -16.67 -16.75
C ARG A 127 -29.42 -16.35 -16.01
N ALA A 128 -29.13 -15.06 -15.78
CA ALA A 128 -28.12 -14.63 -14.81
C ALA A 128 -28.82 -14.26 -13.48
N PRO A 129 -28.29 -14.63 -12.29
CA PRO A 129 -28.90 -14.26 -11.01
C PRO A 129 -28.67 -12.77 -10.71
N GLY A 130 -29.73 -12.06 -10.33
CA GLY A 130 -29.68 -10.66 -9.89
C GLY A 130 -29.17 -10.50 -8.45
N PRO A 131 -28.81 -9.25 -8.07
CA PRO A 131 -28.27 -8.94 -6.74
C PRO A 131 -29.35 -8.99 -5.63
N PRO A 132 -28.96 -9.30 -4.38
CA PRO A 132 -29.88 -9.35 -3.25
C PRO A 132 -30.33 -7.95 -2.76
N PRO A 133 -31.52 -7.85 -2.12
CA PRO A 133 -32.11 -6.60 -1.65
C PRO A 133 -31.45 -6.06 -0.35
N PRO A 134 -31.57 -4.75 -0.07
CA PRO A 134 -30.97 -4.10 1.09
C PRO A 134 -31.66 -4.47 2.42
N PRO A 135 -30.94 -4.46 3.56
CA PRO A 135 -31.52 -4.77 4.87
C PRO A 135 -32.40 -3.65 5.43
N GLY A 136 -33.53 -4.02 6.03
CA GLY A 136 -34.42 -3.12 6.79
C GLY A 136 -33.94 -2.87 8.24
N PRO A 137 -34.63 -1.97 8.99
CA PRO A 137 -34.11 -1.33 10.20
C PRO A 137 -34.15 -2.20 11.46
N SER A 138 -33.19 -1.97 12.36
CA SER A 138 -33.04 -2.67 13.65
C SER A 138 -33.97 -2.12 14.75
N PRO A 139 -34.50 -2.96 15.66
CA PRO A 139 -35.03 -2.51 16.96
C PRO A 139 -34.00 -2.67 18.10
N PRO A 140 -34.21 -1.99 19.25
CA PRO A 140 -33.13 -1.50 20.12
C PRO A 140 -32.87 -2.30 21.40
N GLY A 141 -31.61 -2.27 21.86
CA GLY A 141 -31.20 -2.03 23.25
C GLY A 141 -31.39 -3.14 24.31
N GLY A 142 -30.27 -3.65 24.84
CA GLY A 142 -30.22 -4.39 26.10
C GLY A 142 -28.78 -4.53 26.61
N GLY A 143 -28.42 -3.73 27.62
CA GLY A 143 -27.08 -3.63 28.21
C GLY A 143 -26.64 -4.83 29.07
N PRO A 144 -25.43 -4.79 29.66
CA PRO A 144 -24.79 -5.94 30.27
C PRO A 144 -25.15 -6.10 31.76
N PRO A 145 -25.24 -7.34 32.30
CA PRO A 145 -25.28 -7.55 33.75
C PRO A 145 -23.91 -7.98 34.35
N PRO A 146 -23.73 -7.82 35.67
CA PRO A 146 -22.45 -7.52 36.34
C PRO A 146 -21.84 -8.72 37.12
N PRO A 147 -20.68 -8.56 37.82
CA PRO A 147 -19.94 -9.66 38.45
C PRO A 147 -20.36 -9.90 39.91
N LEU A 148 -20.26 -11.14 40.40
CA LEU A 148 -20.54 -11.47 41.80
C LEU A 148 -19.39 -12.24 42.46
N GLY A 149 -18.97 -11.72 43.61
CA GLY A 149 -17.96 -12.30 44.51
C GLY A 149 -18.54 -12.99 45.75
N LEU A 150 -17.64 -13.74 46.40
CA LEU A 150 -17.50 -14.08 47.83
C LEU A 150 -18.74 -14.24 48.74
N ARG A 151 -18.96 -15.46 49.28
CA ARG A 151 -18.62 -15.90 50.67
C ARG A 151 -19.30 -17.24 51.10
N PRO A 152 -18.83 -17.91 52.17
CA PRO A 152 -19.08 -19.31 52.54
C PRO A 152 -20.12 -19.47 53.69
N PRO A 153 -20.38 -20.67 54.25
CA PRO A 153 -19.61 -21.08 55.46
C PRO A 153 -19.45 -22.61 55.72
N ALA A 154 -18.50 -22.91 56.64
CA ALA A 154 -18.47 -23.93 57.73
C ALA A 154 -18.95 -25.38 57.49
N GLY A 155 -18.36 -26.44 58.06
CA GLY A 155 -17.29 -26.59 59.04
C GLY A 155 -17.34 -28.00 59.63
N GLY A 156 -16.18 -28.51 60.04
CA GLY A 156 -16.03 -29.43 61.18
C GLY A 156 -16.24 -30.94 60.97
N PRO A 157 -15.66 -31.79 61.85
CA PRO A 157 -14.96 -33.04 61.48
C PRO A 157 -15.47 -34.23 62.34
N PRO A 158 -14.71 -35.29 62.76
CA PRO A 158 -13.52 -35.99 62.25
C PRO A 158 -13.66 -37.55 62.21
N ASN A 159 -12.57 -38.21 61.79
CA ASN A 159 -11.96 -39.44 62.38
C ASN A 159 -12.20 -40.87 61.84
N LEU A 160 -11.05 -41.45 61.45
CA LEU A 160 -10.41 -42.72 61.85
C LEU A 160 -10.90 -44.08 61.32
N ASN A 161 -9.92 -44.73 60.67
CA ASN A 161 -9.45 -46.11 60.83
C ASN A 161 -10.40 -47.29 60.56
N GLY A 162 -9.94 -48.18 59.68
CA GLY A 162 -10.39 -49.57 59.66
C GLY A 162 -9.86 -50.36 58.49
N ALA A 163 -8.72 -51.04 58.67
CA ALA A 163 -8.26 -52.09 57.78
C ALA A 163 -9.14 -53.35 57.95
N GLY A 164 -9.41 -54.08 56.85
CA GLY A 164 -9.89 -55.46 56.93
C GLY A 164 -10.80 -55.92 55.79
N THR A 165 -10.20 -56.65 54.84
CA THR A 165 -10.71 -57.88 54.18
C THR A 165 -12.17 -57.97 53.73
N GLY A 166 -12.38 -58.22 52.42
CA GLY A 166 -13.56 -58.96 51.95
C GLY A 166 -13.99 -58.66 50.52
N ARG A 167 -13.89 -59.68 49.67
CA ARG A 167 -14.24 -59.72 48.23
C ARG A 167 -15.54 -58.99 47.85
N GLY A 168 -15.45 -58.14 46.82
CA GLY A 168 -16.58 -57.67 46.02
C GLY A 168 -16.12 -57.29 44.62
N LEU A 169 -16.59 -58.02 43.62
CA LEU A 169 -16.29 -57.82 42.19
C LEU A 169 -16.88 -56.49 41.69
N GLY A 170 -16.12 -55.76 40.88
CA GLY A 170 -16.67 -54.82 39.90
C GLY A 170 -16.06 -53.42 39.91
N LEU A 171 -15.05 -53.20 39.07
CA LEU A 171 -15.05 -52.14 38.05
C LEU A 171 -13.77 -52.28 37.22
N GLY A 172 -13.91 -52.83 36.01
CA GLY A 172 -12.83 -52.79 35.03
C GLY A 172 -12.54 -51.34 34.68
N SER A 173 -11.35 -50.87 35.04
CA SER A 173 -10.78 -49.64 34.49
C SER A 173 -10.72 -49.78 32.98
N SER A 174 -11.38 -48.90 32.22
CA SER A 174 -11.09 -48.75 30.80
C SER A 174 -9.68 -48.16 30.69
N ALA A 175 -8.69 -49.04 30.58
CA ALA A 175 -7.37 -48.66 30.10
C ALA A 175 -7.58 -48.01 28.73
N GLN A 176 -7.45 -46.68 28.66
CA GLN A 176 -7.48 -45.97 27.38
C GLN A 176 -6.38 -46.58 26.50
N LYS A 177 -6.81 -47.35 25.49
CA LYS A 177 -5.89 -47.92 24.50
C LYS A 177 -5.12 -46.75 23.89
N LYS A 178 -3.79 -46.73 24.08
CA LYS A 178 -2.92 -45.79 23.38
C LYS A 178 -3.01 -46.12 21.90
N SER A 179 -3.36 -45.12 21.07
CA SER A 179 -3.43 -45.31 19.63
C SER A 179 -2.07 -45.74 19.08
N SER A 180 -2.11 -46.72 18.18
CA SER A 180 -1.04 -47.23 17.34
C SER A 180 -0.62 -46.25 16.23
N LEU A 181 -1.34 -45.14 16.05
CA LEU A 181 -1.12 -44.14 15.00
C LEU A 181 -0.30 -42.94 15.48
N LYS A 182 0.44 -42.31 14.56
CA LYS A 182 1.08 -41.01 14.82
C LYS A 182 0.02 -39.95 15.16
N PRO A 183 0.22 -39.14 16.22
CA PRO A 183 -0.74 -38.12 16.58
C PRO A 183 -0.75 -36.98 15.56
N PHE A 184 -1.95 -36.54 15.17
CA PHE A 184 -2.14 -35.31 14.41
C PHE A 184 -2.27 -34.12 15.37
N HIS A 185 -1.33 -33.17 15.30
CA HIS A 185 -1.22 -32.04 16.23
C HIS A 185 -2.08 -30.84 15.82
N TRP A 186 -3.40 -31.04 15.69
CA TRP A 186 -4.32 -29.93 15.44
C TRP A 186 -4.59 -29.09 16.70
N VAL A 187 -5.06 -27.86 16.50
CA VAL A 187 -5.61 -27.03 17.58
C VAL A 187 -7.12 -27.19 17.59
N LYS A 188 -7.68 -27.70 18.69
CA LYS A 188 -9.11 -28.00 18.81
C LYS A 188 -9.93 -26.73 19.03
N VAL A 189 -10.95 -26.49 18.19
CA VAL A 189 -11.99 -25.48 18.44
C VAL A 189 -12.96 -26.02 19.49
N LYS A 190 -13.13 -25.29 20.60
CA LYS A 190 -13.98 -25.73 21.72
C LYS A 190 -15.48 -25.61 21.43
N LYS A 191 -15.88 -24.58 20.68
CA LYS A 191 -17.26 -24.32 20.23
C LYS A 191 -17.21 -23.67 18.83
N PRO A 192 -17.86 -24.25 17.80
CA PRO A 192 -18.04 -23.60 16.51
C PRO A 192 -18.70 -22.22 16.65
N VAL A 193 -18.32 -21.28 15.77
CA VAL A 193 -18.98 -19.96 15.67
C VAL A 193 -20.27 -20.11 14.87
N GLN A 194 -21.33 -19.39 15.23
CA GLN A 194 -22.59 -19.44 14.52
C GLN A 194 -22.42 -18.95 13.06
N GLY A 195 -22.87 -19.72 12.08
CA GLY A 195 -22.66 -19.45 10.65
C GLY A 195 -21.27 -19.84 10.13
N SER A 196 -20.46 -20.53 10.93
CA SER A 196 -19.22 -21.13 10.44
C SER A 196 -19.51 -22.47 9.75
N VAL A 197 -18.61 -22.88 8.86
CA VAL A 197 -18.65 -24.21 8.22
C VAL A 197 -18.83 -25.34 9.24
N TRP A 198 -18.20 -25.22 10.42
CA TRP A 198 -18.29 -26.20 11.51
C TRP A 198 -19.66 -26.23 12.22
N ASP A 199 -20.42 -25.14 12.14
CA ASP A 199 -21.76 -24.97 12.68
C ASP A 199 -22.86 -25.33 11.66
N GLU A 200 -22.55 -25.27 10.37
CA GLU A 200 -23.43 -25.67 9.25
C GLU A 200 -23.38 -27.17 8.94
N LEU A 201 -22.19 -27.78 9.01
CA LEU A 201 -21.96 -29.21 8.73
C LEU A 201 -22.91 -30.17 9.48
N PRO A 202 -23.26 -29.95 10.77
CA PRO A 202 -24.19 -30.84 11.47
C PRO A 202 -25.67 -30.62 11.11
N ARG A 203 -26.04 -29.52 10.43
CA ARG A 203 -27.43 -29.12 10.18
C ARG A 203 -27.99 -29.69 8.88
N HIS A 204 -27.15 -29.90 7.87
CA HIS A 204 -27.52 -30.67 6.70
C HIS A 204 -27.43 -32.14 7.06
N GLY A 205 -28.56 -32.81 7.19
CA GLY A 205 -28.73 -34.19 7.68
C GLY A 205 -28.09 -35.29 6.83
N GLU A 206 -26.83 -35.15 6.45
CA GLU A 206 -25.97 -36.25 6.05
C GLU A 206 -25.40 -36.86 7.34
N GLY A 207 -25.88 -38.06 7.68
CA GLY A 207 -25.39 -38.81 8.82
C GLY A 207 -23.87 -38.90 8.79
N GLN A 208 -23.25 -38.90 9.99
CA GLN A 208 -21.82 -39.16 10.21
C GLN A 208 -21.30 -40.09 9.12
N ILE A 209 -20.38 -39.59 8.30
CA ILE A 209 -19.64 -40.41 7.33
C ILE A 209 -19.09 -41.59 8.13
N ALA A 210 -19.71 -42.77 7.99
CA ALA A 210 -19.19 -44.00 8.57
C ALA A 210 -17.73 -44.14 8.10
N PRO A 211 -16.79 -44.62 8.92
CA PRO A 211 -15.36 -44.51 8.61
C PRO A 211 -15.06 -45.18 7.27
N VAL A 212 -14.96 -44.36 6.22
CA VAL A 212 -14.58 -44.75 4.86
C VAL A 212 -13.11 -45.17 4.82
N PHE A 213 -12.34 -44.75 5.82
CA PHE A 213 -10.91 -45.01 5.95
C PHE A 213 -10.66 -46.34 6.65
N ASP A 214 -9.90 -47.22 6.00
CA ASP A 214 -9.42 -48.46 6.60
C ASP A 214 -8.37 -48.15 7.67
N VAL A 215 -8.74 -48.39 8.93
CA VAL A 215 -7.87 -48.16 10.09
C VAL A 215 -6.61 -49.01 10.01
N SER A 216 -6.68 -50.22 9.44
CA SER A 216 -5.54 -51.14 9.33
C SER A 216 -4.50 -50.63 8.33
N GLU A 217 -4.97 -50.05 7.23
CA GLU A 217 -4.12 -49.36 6.26
C GLU A 217 -3.46 -48.15 6.90
N MET A 218 -4.23 -47.34 7.65
CA MET A 218 -3.67 -46.18 8.37
C MET A 218 -2.63 -46.58 9.42
N GLU A 219 -2.85 -47.69 10.15
CA GLU A 219 -1.88 -48.21 11.13
C GLU A 219 -0.58 -48.68 10.47
N THR A 220 -0.67 -49.18 9.24
CA THR A 220 0.48 -49.59 8.44
C THR A 220 1.25 -48.38 7.89
N LEU A 221 0.54 -47.38 7.39
CA LEU A 221 1.14 -46.19 6.75
C LEU A 221 1.63 -45.14 7.78
N PHE A 222 0.99 -45.04 8.94
CA PHE A 222 1.27 -44.02 9.96
C PHE A 222 1.51 -44.56 11.39
N PRO A 223 2.40 -45.55 11.60
CA PRO A 223 2.60 -46.13 12.92
C PRO A 223 3.25 -45.16 13.91
N ALA A 224 2.74 -45.14 15.14
CA ALA A 224 3.35 -44.47 16.28
C ALA A 224 4.71 -45.12 16.57
N THR A 225 5.77 -44.31 16.58
CA THR A 225 7.10 -44.80 16.92
C THR A 225 7.14 -45.13 18.40
N VAL A 226 7.06 -46.42 18.76
CA VAL A 226 7.29 -46.87 20.13
C VAL A 226 8.78 -46.71 20.43
N PRO A 227 9.21 -45.87 21.38
CA PRO A 227 10.61 -45.79 21.74
C PRO A 227 11.02 -47.15 22.32
N LYS A 228 11.92 -47.87 21.64
CA LYS A 228 12.64 -48.99 22.26
C LYS A 228 13.36 -48.41 23.48
N ARG A 229 12.94 -48.79 24.69
CA ARG A 229 13.74 -48.59 25.89
C ARG A 229 15.01 -49.41 25.71
N VAL A 230 16.07 -48.74 25.29
CA VAL A 230 17.42 -49.24 25.40
C VAL A 230 17.90 -48.70 26.74
N ASP A 231 18.03 -49.57 27.73
CA ASP A 231 18.63 -49.23 29.02
C ASP A 231 20.11 -48.88 28.77
N LYS A 232 20.38 -47.60 28.49
CA LYS A 232 21.74 -47.06 28.49
C LYS A 232 22.06 -46.66 29.92
N ALA A 233 22.91 -47.47 30.55
CA ALA A 233 23.62 -47.13 31.77
C ALA A 233 24.14 -45.69 31.71
N ILE A 234 23.82 -44.93 32.75
CA ILE A 234 24.17 -43.52 32.92
C ILE A 234 25.68 -43.47 33.20
N LEU A 235 26.48 -43.31 32.15
CA LEU A 235 27.78 -42.66 32.29
C LEU A 235 27.47 -41.16 32.44
N ALA A 236 27.65 -40.63 33.64
CA ALA A 236 27.40 -39.23 33.97
C ALA A 236 28.27 -38.32 33.08
N LYS A 237 27.72 -37.92 31.93
CA LYS A 237 28.23 -36.76 31.20
C LYS A 237 28.08 -35.55 32.12
N PRO A 238 29.08 -34.67 32.24
CA PRO A 238 28.92 -33.44 33.00
C PRO A 238 27.67 -32.71 32.49
N GLN A 239 26.69 -32.55 33.37
CA GLN A 239 25.40 -31.97 33.02
C GLN A 239 25.63 -30.48 32.76
N LYS A 240 25.72 -30.10 31.49
CA LYS A 240 25.83 -28.70 31.11
C LYS A 240 24.60 -27.94 31.61
N VAL A 241 24.82 -26.77 32.19
CA VAL A 241 23.77 -25.92 32.73
C VAL A 241 23.05 -25.24 31.58
N GLN A 242 21.75 -25.51 31.47
CA GLN A 242 20.87 -24.93 30.47
C GLN A 242 20.02 -23.85 31.12
N LEU A 243 20.20 -22.61 30.68
CA LEU A 243 19.46 -21.42 31.16
C LEU A 243 18.40 -21.00 30.15
N ILE A 244 18.71 -21.12 28.85
CA ILE A 244 17.82 -20.76 27.75
C ILE A 244 16.83 -21.90 27.50
N GLU A 245 15.59 -21.52 27.21
CA GLU A 245 14.51 -22.46 26.90
C GLU A 245 14.95 -23.44 25.80
N ARG A 246 14.68 -24.74 26.00
CA ARG A 246 15.19 -25.81 25.14
C ARG A 246 14.87 -25.61 23.66
N ARG A 247 13.66 -25.13 23.33
CA ARG A 247 13.28 -24.87 21.94
C ARG A 247 14.08 -23.72 21.35
N ARG A 248 14.22 -22.61 22.08
CA ARG A 248 15.02 -21.45 21.67
C ARG A 248 16.50 -21.80 21.50
N ALA A 249 17.09 -22.51 22.46
CA ALA A 249 18.47 -22.98 22.40
C ALA A 249 18.72 -23.89 21.18
N HIS A 250 17.81 -24.83 20.93
CA HIS A 250 17.91 -25.72 19.78
C HIS A 250 17.81 -24.98 18.44
N ASN A 251 16.89 -24.02 18.32
CA ASN A 251 16.74 -23.20 17.10
C ASN A 251 18.00 -22.37 16.81
N VAL A 252 18.60 -21.76 17.84
CA VAL A 252 19.87 -21.02 17.72
C VAL A 252 21.00 -21.95 17.27
N GLU A 253 21.12 -23.12 17.88
CA GLU A 253 22.14 -24.10 17.52
C GLU A 253 21.97 -24.64 16.10
N ILE A 254 20.74 -24.90 15.65
CA ILE A 254 20.45 -25.31 14.27
C ILE A 254 20.88 -24.19 13.30
N LEU A 255 20.46 -22.95 13.55
CA LEU A 255 20.74 -21.86 12.60
C LEU A 255 22.26 -21.59 12.50
N LEU A 256 22.96 -21.63 13.63
CA LEU A 256 24.42 -21.52 13.67
C LEU A 256 25.13 -22.73 13.04
N SER A 257 24.54 -23.94 13.09
CA SER A 257 25.13 -25.11 12.43
C SER A 257 25.13 -24.99 10.90
N GLY A 258 24.20 -24.21 10.34
CA GLY A 258 24.16 -23.89 8.91
C GLY A 258 25.22 -22.87 8.48
N VAL A 259 25.85 -22.17 9.43
CA VAL A 259 26.89 -21.19 9.17
C VAL A 259 28.26 -21.86 9.26
N LYS A 260 28.99 -21.92 8.14
CA LYS A 260 30.28 -22.62 8.04
C LYS A 260 31.46 -21.84 8.64
N MET A 261 31.21 -20.72 9.34
CA MET A 261 32.22 -19.82 9.86
C MET A 261 32.16 -19.75 11.39
N PRO A 262 33.32 -19.74 12.10
CA PRO A 262 33.33 -19.53 13.54
C PRO A 262 32.73 -18.18 13.95
N LEU A 263 31.88 -18.18 14.97
CA LEU A 263 31.12 -17.00 15.40
C LEU A 263 31.99 -15.77 15.74
N HIS A 264 33.16 -15.99 16.35
CA HIS A 264 34.09 -14.90 16.68
C HIS A 264 34.66 -14.20 15.43
N VAL A 265 34.86 -14.94 14.33
CA VAL A 265 35.30 -14.37 13.04
C VAL A 265 34.20 -13.51 12.44
N MET A 266 32.95 -13.99 12.51
CA MET A 266 31.79 -13.21 12.06
C MET A 266 31.65 -11.91 12.87
N MET A 267 31.79 -11.97 14.19
CA MET A 267 31.70 -10.78 15.05
C MET A 267 32.83 -9.77 14.76
N ALA A 268 34.02 -10.25 14.45
CA ALA A 268 35.12 -9.39 14.00
C ALA A 268 34.81 -8.73 12.65
N ALA A 269 34.15 -9.43 11.72
CA ALA A 269 33.70 -8.86 10.45
C ALA A 269 32.59 -7.81 10.66
N VAL A 270 31.65 -8.03 11.58
CA VAL A 270 30.62 -7.04 11.96
C VAL A 270 31.24 -5.76 12.50
N LEU A 271 32.23 -5.86 13.40
CA LEU A 271 32.96 -4.69 13.94
C LEU A 271 33.80 -3.95 12.88
N LYS A 272 34.05 -4.56 11.73
CA LYS A 272 34.72 -3.92 10.59
C LYS A 272 33.76 -3.48 9.49
N MET A 273 32.48 -3.90 9.56
CA MET A 273 31.48 -3.78 8.50
C MET A 273 31.97 -4.33 7.14
N ASP A 274 32.66 -5.48 7.18
CA ASP A 274 33.29 -6.13 6.03
C ASP A 274 32.31 -7.07 5.29
N ASP A 275 31.75 -6.57 4.20
CA ASP A 275 30.78 -7.22 3.32
C ASP A 275 31.42 -8.24 2.35
N THR A 276 32.74 -8.39 2.36
CA THR A 276 33.43 -9.46 1.63
C THR A 276 33.46 -10.78 2.42
N ILE A 277 33.25 -10.70 3.74
CA ILE A 277 33.29 -11.84 4.67
C ILE A 277 31.89 -12.32 5.03
N LEU A 278 30.96 -11.38 5.25
CA LEU A 278 29.58 -11.68 5.63
C LEU A 278 28.61 -11.19 4.55
N ASP A 279 27.86 -12.13 4.01
CA ASP A 279 26.75 -11.84 3.09
C ASP A 279 25.45 -11.47 3.84
N ILE A 280 24.47 -10.94 3.08
CA ILE A 280 23.17 -10.51 3.61
C ILE A 280 22.44 -11.67 4.32
N ASP A 281 22.42 -12.86 3.71
CA ASP A 281 21.75 -14.04 4.27
C ASP A 281 22.33 -14.45 5.63
N GLN A 282 23.65 -14.36 5.79
CA GLN A 282 24.34 -14.63 7.04
C GLN A 282 24.03 -13.58 8.09
N ILE A 283 24.01 -12.29 7.72
CA ILE A 283 23.65 -11.20 8.63
C ILE A 283 22.21 -11.35 9.12
N GLU A 284 21.25 -11.65 8.23
CA GLU A 284 19.86 -11.89 8.62
C GLU A 284 19.71 -13.09 9.57
N LYS A 285 20.46 -14.17 9.33
CA LYS A 285 20.49 -15.32 10.24
C LYS A 285 21.07 -14.91 11.59
N LEU A 286 22.15 -14.13 11.62
CA LEU A 286 22.76 -13.61 12.85
C LEU A 286 21.79 -12.73 13.65
N ILE A 287 21.02 -11.86 12.98
CA ILE A 287 19.99 -11.04 13.62
C ILE A 287 18.94 -11.93 14.31
N LYS A 288 18.47 -12.99 13.64
CA LYS A 288 17.45 -13.93 14.17
C LYS A 288 17.89 -14.70 15.43
N ILE A 289 19.21 -14.86 15.63
CA ILE A 289 19.77 -15.57 16.80
C ILE A 289 20.31 -14.65 17.89
N CYS A 290 20.23 -13.33 17.70
CA CYS A 290 20.67 -12.40 18.74
C CYS A 290 19.89 -12.65 20.04
N PRO A 291 20.58 -12.66 21.20
CA PRO A 291 19.92 -12.85 22.49
C PRO A 291 19.05 -11.63 22.82
N THR A 292 17.87 -11.87 23.37
CA THR A 292 17.01 -10.80 23.89
C THR A 292 17.65 -10.14 25.12
N LYS A 293 17.17 -8.95 25.49
CA LYS A 293 17.66 -8.23 26.68
C LYS A 293 17.57 -9.07 27.96
N ASP A 294 16.53 -9.90 28.10
CA ASP A 294 16.33 -10.75 29.27
C ASP A 294 17.22 -12.00 29.23
N GLU A 295 17.42 -12.59 28.04
CA GLU A 295 18.37 -13.70 27.85
C GLU A 295 19.81 -13.24 28.15
N MET A 296 20.21 -12.05 27.70
CA MET A 296 21.51 -11.46 28.02
C MET A 296 21.69 -11.27 29.53
N LYS A 297 20.69 -10.74 30.23
CA LYS A 297 20.73 -10.60 31.70
C LYS A 297 20.84 -11.96 32.40
N LEU A 298 20.06 -12.94 31.96
CA LEU A 298 20.04 -14.28 32.54
C LEU A 298 21.42 -14.96 32.43
N VAL A 299 22.02 -14.92 31.23
CA VAL A 299 23.35 -15.51 30.99
C VAL A 299 24.46 -14.72 31.70
N LYS A 300 24.35 -13.39 31.78
CA LYS A 300 25.34 -12.53 32.46
C LYS A 300 25.35 -12.74 33.97
N ASN A 301 24.17 -12.91 34.58
CA ASN A 301 23.99 -13.03 36.02
C ASN A 301 24.22 -14.45 36.55
N TYR A 302 24.57 -15.40 35.69
CA TYR A 302 24.94 -16.74 36.13
C TYR A 302 26.24 -16.71 36.94
N SER A 303 26.14 -17.01 38.23
CA SER A 303 27.26 -16.97 39.20
C SER A 303 28.15 -18.23 39.19
N GLY A 304 27.77 -19.26 38.45
CA GLY A 304 28.58 -20.48 38.33
C GLY A 304 29.69 -20.34 37.29
N ASP A 305 30.46 -21.42 37.11
CA ASP A 305 31.48 -21.47 36.07
C ASP A 305 30.84 -21.44 34.68
N LYS A 306 31.08 -20.35 33.95
CA LYS A 306 30.54 -20.10 32.61
C LYS A 306 30.94 -21.17 31.61
N THR A 307 32.03 -21.93 31.81
CA THR A 307 32.42 -23.03 30.91
C THR A 307 31.46 -24.23 30.96
N ASN A 308 30.68 -24.35 32.04
CA ASN A 308 29.68 -25.41 32.21
C ASN A 308 28.33 -25.09 31.56
N LEU A 309 28.15 -23.89 30.99
CA LEU A 309 26.92 -23.52 30.30
C LEU A 309 26.73 -24.30 28.99
N GLY A 310 25.47 -24.47 28.61
CA GLY A 310 25.04 -25.04 27.34
C GLY A 310 25.61 -24.30 26.13
N LYS A 311 25.57 -24.94 24.95
CA LYS A 311 26.23 -24.42 23.73
C LYS A 311 25.59 -23.10 23.27
N CYS A 312 24.27 -22.98 23.33
CA CYS A 312 23.57 -21.73 23.06
C CYS A 312 24.06 -20.58 23.95
N GLU A 313 24.18 -20.81 25.26
CA GLU A 313 24.66 -19.81 26.21
C GLU A 313 26.11 -19.39 25.94
N GLN A 314 26.98 -20.33 25.56
CA GLN A 314 28.34 -19.99 25.09
C GLN A 314 28.31 -19.08 23.87
N HIS A 315 27.41 -19.35 22.91
CA HIS A 315 27.25 -18.49 21.74
C HIS A 315 26.75 -17.09 22.12
N PHE A 316 25.81 -16.99 23.05
CA PHE A 316 25.35 -15.69 23.55
C PHE A 316 26.46 -14.92 24.25
N LEU A 317 27.29 -15.57 25.07
CA LEU A 317 28.47 -14.94 25.67
C LEU A 317 29.45 -14.40 24.61
N GLU A 318 29.62 -15.11 23.49
CA GLU A 318 30.43 -14.63 22.38
C GLU A 318 29.82 -13.40 21.69
N LEU A 319 28.52 -13.45 21.37
CA LEU A 319 27.79 -12.32 20.77
C LEU A 319 27.83 -11.07 21.66
N MET A 320 27.72 -11.25 22.98
CA MET A 320 27.74 -10.16 23.95
C MET A 320 29.09 -9.46 24.10
N LYS A 321 30.17 -9.99 23.50
CA LYS A 321 31.45 -9.25 23.39
C LYS A 321 31.34 -8.05 22.45
N VAL A 322 30.38 -8.08 21.53
CA VAL A 322 30.03 -6.96 20.65
C VAL A 322 28.93 -6.13 21.33
N PRO A 323 29.20 -4.87 21.70
CA PRO A 323 28.17 -3.99 22.25
C PRO A 323 27.03 -3.83 21.24
N ARG A 324 25.77 -3.93 21.71
CA ARG A 324 24.57 -3.78 20.88
C ARG A 324 24.63 -4.58 19.57
N VAL A 325 25.10 -5.83 19.63
CA VAL A 325 25.34 -6.71 18.46
C VAL A 325 24.18 -6.74 17.46
N GLU A 326 22.93 -6.82 17.93
CA GLU A 326 21.74 -6.80 17.05
C GLU A 326 21.63 -5.48 16.28
N SER A 327 21.87 -4.34 16.93
CA SER A 327 21.84 -3.02 16.32
C SER A 327 22.95 -2.88 15.27
N LYS A 328 24.18 -3.26 15.63
CA LYS A 328 25.32 -3.26 14.70
C LYS A 328 25.10 -4.15 13.47
N LEU A 329 24.45 -5.30 13.66
CA LEU A 329 24.07 -6.18 12.55
C LEU A 329 22.99 -5.55 11.65
N LYS A 330 21.99 -4.87 12.22
CA LYS A 330 20.94 -4.18 11.44
C LYS A 330 21.53 -3.06 10.58
N VAL A 331 22.37 -2.21 11.16
CA VAL A 331 23.01 -1.12 10.38
C VAL A 331 24.04 -1.64 9.38
N PHE A 332 24.70 -2.76 9.66
CA PHE A 332 25.55 -3.42 8.68
C PHE A 332 24.73 -4.00 7.52
N ASN A 333 23.55 -4.55 7.81
CA ASN A 333 22.61 -4.99 6.77
C ASN A 333 22.17 -3.80 5.89
N ILE A 334 21.79 -2.68 6.51
CA ILE A 334 21.44 -1.43 5.81
C ILE A 334 22.59 -1.00 4.91
N LYS A 335 23.83 -0.91 5.42
CA LYS A 335 25.01 -0.52 4.62
C LYS A 335 25.13 -1.31 3.31
N ILE A 336 24.91 -2.63 3.37
CA ILE A 336 25.05 -3.50 2.20
C ILE A 336 23.94 -3.24 1.17
N GLN A 337 22.72 -2.97 1.62
CA GLN A 337 21.56 -2.84 0.74
C GLN A 337 21.32 -1.42 0.24
N PHE A 338 21.73 -0.40 1.00
CA PHE A 338 21.35 0.99 0.82
C PHE A 338 21.56 1.51 -0.60
N HIS A 339 22.76 1.33 -1.16
CA HIS A 339 23.05 1.81 -2.51
C HIS A 339 22.16 1.15 -3.58
N THR A 340 21.82 -0.14 -3.40
CA THR A 340 20.91 -0.84 -4.31
C THR A 340 19.49 -0.30 -4.16
N GLN A 341 19.03 -0.05 -2.94
CA GLN A 341 17.72 0.53 -2.65
C GLN A 341 17.57 1.92 -3.27
N VAL A 342 18.51 2.84 -3.00
CA VAL A 342 18.50 4.20 -3.57
C VAL A 342 18.56 4.17 -5.10
N LYS A 343 19.36 3.27 -5.68
CA LYS A 343 19.49 3.14 -7.14
C LYS A 343 18.17 2.69 -7.80
N GLU A 344 17.51 1.67 -7.27
CA GLU A 344 16.23 1.21 -7.82
C GLU A 344 15.13 2.25 -7.58
N PHE A 345 15.12 2.92 -6.42
CA PHE A 345 14.19 4.01 -6.15
C PHE A 345 14.37 5.16 -7.16
N LYS A 346 15.60 5.63 -7.38
CA LYS A 346 15.93 6.67 -8.38
C LYS A 346 15.49 6.28 -9.80
N LYS A 347 15.62 5.01 -10.17
CA LYS A 347 15.18 4.50 -11.47
C LYS A 347 13.65 4.56 -11.61
N SER A 348 12.92 4.22 -10.56
CA SER A 348 11.46 4.38 -10.51
C SER A 348 11.05 5.84 -10.65
N LEU A 349 11.67 6.75 -9.89
CA LEU A 349 11.45 8.20 -9.99
C LEU A 349 11.72 8.73 -11.40
N THR A 350 12.84 8.33 -11.99
CA THR A 350 13.22 8.77 -13.34
C THR A 350 12.20 8.31 -14.38
N ALA A 351 11.69 7.08 -14.28
CA ALA A 351 10.67 6.57 -15.21
C ALA A 351 9.37 7.40 -15.16
N VAL A 352 8.90 7.75 -13.95
CA VAL A 352 7.73 8.62 -13.78
C VAL A 352 8.01 10.02 -14.33
N ASN A 353 9.17 10.60 -14.02
CA ASN A 353 9.55 11.93 -14.49
C ASN A 353 9.60 12.00 -16.03
N SER A 354 10.28 11.04 -16.65
CA SER A 354 10.41 10.96 -18.10
C SER A 354 9.05 10.77 -18.77
N ALA A 355 8.15 9.97 -18.20
CA ALA A 355 6.79 9.85 -18.74
C ALA A 355 6.02 11.18 -18.68
N CYS A 356 6.13 11.94 -17.59
CA CYS A 356 5.51 13.26 -17.48
C CYS A 356 6.08 14.23 -18.52
N GLU A 357 7.40 14.30 -18.63
CA GLU A 357 8.11 15.17 -19.58
C GLU A 357 7.76 14.82 -21.04
N GLU A 358 7.82 13.54 -21.41
CA GLU A 358 7.48 13.04 -22.74
C GLU A 358 6.04 13.41 -23.16
N VAL A 359 5.07 13.23 -22.25
CA VAL A 359 3.67 13.57 -22.52
C VAL A 359 3.48 15.09 -22.69
N CYS A 360 4.10 15.88 -21.81
CA CYS A 360 3.99 17.34 -21.83
C CYS A 360 4.75 17.98 -23.00
N THR A 361 5.81 17.34 -23.49
CA THR A 361 6.66 17.88 -24.56
C THR A 361 6.32 17.33 -25.94
N SER A 362 5.62 16.19 -26.06
CA SER A 362 5.24 15.62 -27.35
C SER A 362 4.32 16.56 -28.14
N GLN A 363 4.90 17.21 -29.15
CA GLN A 363 4.17 18.08 -30.06
C GLN A 363 3.15 17.29 -30.90
N LYS A 364 3.48 16.05 -31.27
CA LYS A 364 2.57 15.17 -32.02
C LYS A 364 1.32 14.84 -31.24
N LEU A 365 1.43 14.56 -29.93
CA LEU A 365 0.27 14.30 -29.08
C LEU A 365 -0.65 15.54 -29.03
N LYS A 366 -0.09 16.73 -28.82
CA LYS A 366 -0.86 17.99 -28.79
C LYS A 366 -1.62 18.21 -30.08
N GLU A 367 -0.99 17.96 -31.23
CA GLU A 367 -1.64 18.09 -32.53
C GLU A 367 -2.76 17.06 -32.71
N ILE A 368 -2.56 15.81 -32.30
CA ILE A 368 -3.62 14.79 -32.35
C ILE A 368 -4.82 15.18 -31.49
N LEU A 369 -4.59 15.69 -30.28
CA LEU A 369 -5.67 16.20 -29.42
C LEU A 369 -6.43 17.35 -30.09
N LYS A 370 -5.74 18.24 -30.80
CA LYS A 370 -6.36 19.31 -31.59
C LYS A 370 -7.20 18.76 -32.76
N TRP A 371 -6.71 17.75 -33.47
CA TRP A 371 -7.48 17.06 -34.51
C TRP A 371 -8.76 16.43 -33.94
N ILE A 372 -8.67 15.79 -32.77
CA ILE A 372 -9.80 15.18 -32.07
C ILE A 372 -10.82 16.25 -31.66
N LEU A 373 -10.36 17.38 -31.10
CA LEU A 373 -11.24 18.50 -30.72
C LEU A 373 -12.02 19.03 -31.93
N GLY A 374 -11.33 19.27 -33.05
CA GLY A 374 -11.95 19.74 -34.30
C GLY A 374 -12.95 18.73 -34.87
N LEU A 375 -12.62 17.45 -34.83
CA LEU A 375 -13.50 16.36 -35.26
C LEU A 375 -14.77 16.27 -34.39
N GLY A 376 -14.61 16.33 -33.07
CA GLY A 376 -15.73 16.36 -32.12
C GLY A 376 -16.64 17.57 -32.32
N ASN A 377 -16.07 18.77 -32.47
CA ASN A 377 -16.81 20.00 -32.72
C ASN A 377 -17.59 19.99 -34.05
N THR A 378 -17.01 19.36 -35.08
CA THR A 378 -17.70 19.19 -36.37
C THR A 378 -18.88 18.24 -36.24
N LEU A 379 -18.71 17.11 -35.54
CA LEU A 379 -19.80 16.15 -35.31
C LEU A 379 -20.92 16.70 -34.42
N ASN A 380 -20.58 17.51 -33.43
CA ASN A 380 -21.53 18.06 -32.47
C ASN A 380 -22.08 19.43 -32.88
N GLN A 381 -21.85 19.88 -34.12
CA GLN A 381 -22.30 21.19 -34.59
C GLN A 381 -23.82 21.34 -34.43
N GLY A 382 -24.26 22.48 -33.87
CA GLY A 382 -25.67 22.76 -33.62
C GLY A 382 -26.27 22.06 -32.39
N THR A 383 -25.45 21.35 -31.61
CA THR A 383 -25.86 20.77 -30.32
C THR A 383 -25.21 21.51 -29.15
N LEU A 384 -25.71 21.28 -27.92
CA LEU A 384 -25.09 21.78 -26.69
C LEU A 384 -23.66 21.24 -26.45
N ARG A 385 -23.24 20.19 -27.18
CA ARG A 385 -21.91 19.58 -27.09
C ARG A 385 -20.93 20.11 -28.15
N GLY A 386 -21.38 21.02 -29.03
CA GLY A 386 -20.55 21.66 -30.04
C GLY A 386 -19.78 22.85 -29.46
N ALA A 387 -18.88 23.42 -30.28
CA ALA A 387 -18.06 24.58 -29.90
C ALA A 387 -17.27 24.41 -28.58
N ALA A 388 -16.90 23.17 -28.24
CA ALA A 388 -16.08 22.86 -27.09
C ALA A 388 -14.66 23.44 -27.26
N VAL A 389 -14.09 23.93 -26.16
CA VAL A 389 -12.71 24.44 -26.08
C VAL A 389 -11.72 23.36 -25.65
N ALA A 390 -12.19 22.35 -24.91
CA ALA A 390 -11.43 21.22 -24.40
C ALA A 390 -12.35 20.00 -24.21
N PHE A 391 -11.77 18.84 -23.90
CA PHE A 391 -12.48 17.61 -23.55
C PHE A 391 -11.69 16.83 -22.49
N THR A 392 -12.39 16.05 -21.66
CA THR A 392 -11.77 15.20 -20.62
C THR A 392 -11.02 14.02 -21.21
N LEU A 393 -10.00 13.51 -20.52
CA LEU A 393 -9.09 12.50 -21.05
C LEU A 393 -9.82 11.19 -21.43
N ASP A 394 -10.84 10.80 -20.65
CA ASP A 394 -11.66 9.62 -20.93
C ASP A 394 -12.42 9.71 -22.27
N SER A 395 -12.65 10.92 -22.78
CA SER A 395 -13.30 11.11 -24.09
C SER A 395 -12.46 10.53 -25.24
N LEU A 396 -11.15 10.36 -25.06
CA LEU A 396 -10.27 9.68 -26.02
C LEU A 396 -10.71 8.23 -26.29
N LEU A 397 -11.23 7.56 -25.26
CA LEU A 397 -11.62 6.14 -25.36
C LEU A 397 -12.92 5.99 -26.17
N LYS A 398 -13.79 7.00 -26.14
CA LYS A 398 -15.10 7.03 -26.83
C LYS A 398 -15.00 7.12 -28.36
N LEU A 399 -13.82 7.46 -28.89
CA LEU A 399 -13.56 7.49 -30.34
C LEU A 399 -13.76 6.12 -31.00
N SER A 400 -13.57 5.04 -30.26
CA SER A 400 -13.79 3.68 -30.75
C SER A 400 -15.27 3.26 -30.72
N ASP A 401 -16.09 3.91 -29.90
CA ASP A 401 -17.50 3.59 -29.71
C ASP A 401 -18.39 4.27 -30.76
N THR A 402 -17.98 5.46 -31.21
CA THR A 402 -18.71 6.21 -32.23
C THR A 402 -18.51 5.57 -33.61
N ARG A 403 -19.60 5.08 -34.22
CA ARG A 403 -19.59 4.41 -35.53
C ARG A 403 -20.22 5.26 -36.62
N ALA A 404 -19.70 5.13 -37.84
CA ALA A 404 -20.34 5.66 -39.03
C ALA A 404 -21.65 4.91 -39.34
N ALA A 405 -22.50 5.48 -40.18
CA ALA A 405 -23.79 4.88 -40.58
C ALA A 405 -23.66 3.47 -41.19
N ASN A 406 -22.49 3.13 -41.75
CA ASN A 406 -22.22 1.81 -42.31
C ASN A 406 -21.77 0.77 -41.27
N SER A 407 -21.66 1.15 -39.98
CA SER A 407 -21.20 0.35 -38.82
C SER A 407 -19.78 -0.24 -38.92
N LYS A 408 -19.15 -0.20 -40.09
CA LYS A 408 -17.81 -0.74 -40.38
C LYS A 408 -16.68 0.20 -39.95
N MET A 409 -16.92 1.50 -40.01
CA MET A 409 -15.94 2.54 -39.66
C MET A 409 -16.24 3.12 -38.27
N THR A 410 -15.23 3.18 -37.41
CA THR A 410 -15.30 3.93 -36.14
C THR A 410 -14.69 5.32 -36.32
N LEU A 411 -14.97 6.24 -35.40
CA LEU A 411 -14.39 7.59 -35.44
C LEU A 411 -12.86 7.56 -35.29
N MET A 412 -12.33 6.65 -34.46
CA MET A 412 -10.88 6.41 -34.35
C MET A 412 -10.26 5.97 -35.69
N ARG A 413 -10.91 5.02 -36.38
CA ARG A 413 -10.45 4.56 -37.70
C ARG A 413 -10.51 5.68 -38.74
N TYR A 414 -11.56 6.49 -38.72
CA TYR A 414 -11.67 7.65 -39.59
C TYR A 414 -10.56 8.67 -39.32
N LEU A 415 -10.31 9.01 -38.05
CA LEU A 415 -9.21 9.89 -37.64
C LEU A 415 -7.86 9.39 -38.19
N CYS A 416 -7.53 8.11 -37.95
CA CYS A 416 -6.29 7.52 -38.46
C CYS A 416 -6.17 7.60 -39.98
N LYS A 417 -7.27 7.38 -40.72
CA LYS A 417 -7.32 7.49 -42.18
C LYS A 417 -7.06 8.92 -42.66
N VAL A 418 -7.70 9.91 -42.02
CA VAL A 418 -7.49 11.33 -42.34
C VAL A 418 -6.05 11.75 -42.04
N LEU A 419 -5.52 11.37 -40.87
CA LEU A 419 -4.14 11.65 -40.49
C LEU A 419 -3.15 11.02 -41.47
N ALA A 420 -3.36 9.78 -41.90
CA ALA A 420 -2.50 9.16 -42.91
C ALA A 420 -2.43 9.96 -44.22
N SER A 421 -3.53 10.61 -44.62
CA SER A 421 -3.60 11.41 -45.83
C SER A 421 -3.07 12.85 -45.68
N LYS A 422 -3.23 13.47 -44.51
CA LYS A 422 -2.98 14.92 -44.31
C LYS A 422 -1.81 15.24 -43.38
N ALA A 423 -1.46 14.34 -42.47
CA ALA A 423 -0.49 14.55 -41.41
C ALA A 423 0.14 13.20 -40.97
N SER A 424 0.74 12.48 -41.91
CA SER A 424 1.25 11.10 -41.68
C SER A 424 2.33 11.03 -40.59
N HIS A 425 3.08 12.10 -40.37
CA HIS A 425 4.08 12.22 -39.31
C HIS A 425 3.49 12.16 -37.89
N LEU A 426 2.17 12.33 -37.73
CA LEU A 426 1.49 12.19 -36.43
C LEU A 426 1.18 10.73 -36.09
N LEU A 427 1.17 9.82 -37.07
CA LEU A 427 0.77 8.42 -36.85
C LEU A 427 1.68 7.67 -35.87
N ASP A 428 2.91 8.14 -35.67
CA ASP A 428 3.87 7.56 -34.76
C ASP A 428 4.12 8.38 -33.49
N PHE A 429 3.18 9.23 -33.08
CA PHE A 429 3.25 10.01 -31.83
C PHE A 429 3.56 9.16 -30.59
N HIS A 430 3.12 7.90 -30.58
CA HIS A 430 3.37 6.97 -29.49
C HIS A 430 4.86 6.65 -29.29
N LYS A 431 5.72 6.92 -30.29
CA LYS A 431 7.18 6.80 -30.15
C LYS A 431 7.81 7.93 -29.34
N ASP A 432 7.09 9.03 -29.13
CA ASP A 432 7.51 10.12 -28.26
C ASP A 432 7.25 9.78 -26.77
N LEU A 433 6.47 8.72 -26.47
CA LEU A 433 5.95 8.38 -25.15
C LEU A 433 6.47 7.01 -24.67
N GLN A 434 7.79 6.80 -24.73
CA GLN A 434 8.42 5.49 -24.50
C GLN A 434 8.41 5.07 -23.03
N SER A 435 8.53 6.03 -22.12
CA SER A 435 8.60 5.79 -20.67
C SER A 435 7.22 5.52 -20.06
N LEU A 436 6.14 5.85 -20.78
CA LEU A 436 4.77 5.77 -20.26
C LEU A 436 4.36 4.36 -19.83
N GLU A 437 4.74 3.31 -20.57
CA GLU A 437 4.37 1.92 -20.23
C GLU A 437 5.16 1.36 -19.04
N SER A 438 6.41 1.77 -18.84
CA SER A 438 7.15 1.45 -17.62
C SER A 438 6.60 2.22 -16.42
N ALA A 439 6.32 3.51 -16.60
CA ALA A 439 5.86 4.38 -15.54
C ALA A 439 4.47 4.00 -15.03
N SER A 440 3.56 3.52 -15.90
CA SER A 440 2.22 3.08 -15.49
C SER A 440 2.20 1.85 -14.57
N LYS A 441 3.34 1.17 -14.40
CA LYS A 441 3.48 0.01 -13.51
C LYS A 441 3.93 0.42 -12.11
N ILE A 442 4.40 1.66 -11.96
CA ILE A 442 4.86 2.22 -10.69
C ILE A 442 3.65 2.82 -9.99
N LYS A 443 3.49 2.51 -8.71
CA LYS A 443 2.45 3.11 -7.86
C LYS A 443 3.08 4.25 -7.10
N LEU A 444 2.46 5.42 -7.13
CA LEU A 444 2.96 6.56 -6.39
C LEU A 444 3.05 6.28 -4.88
N LYS A 445 2.12 5.51 -4.33
CA LYS A 445 2.16 5.06 -2.92
C LYS A 445 3.40 4.25 -2.56
N SER A 446 3.88 3.37 -3.45
CA SER A 446 5.10 2.59 -3.13
C SER A 446 6.33 3.48 -3.08
N LEU A 447 6.35 4.59 -3.84
CA LEU A 447 7.45 5.56 -3.77
C LEU A 447 7.50 6.30 -2.43
N VAL A 448 6.35 6.51 -1.79
CA VAL A 448 6.27 7.08 -0.42
C VAL A 448 6.92 6.14 0.58
N GLU A 449 6.52 4.86 0.54
CA GLU A 449 7.05 3.82 1.42
C GLU A 449 8.57 3.65 1.20
N GLU A 450 9.04 3.61 -0.05
CA GLU A 450 10.46 3.50 -0.37
C GLU A 450 11.28 4.72 0.11
N MET A 451 10.78 5.95 -0.02
CA MET A 451 11.45 7.15 0.48
C MET A 451 11.53 7.16 2.01
N LYS A 452 10.45 6.74 2.68
CA LYS A 452 10.39 6.58 4.12
C LYS A 452 11.42 5.55 4.60
N ASP A 453 11.46 4.37 3.98
CA ASP A 453 12.42 3.32 4.31
C ASP A 453 13.88 3.81 4.18
N ILE A 454 14.20 4.58 3.13
CA ILE A 454 15.53 5.17 2.94
C ILE A 454 15.88 6.15 4.07
N THR A 455 14.91 6.96 4.49
CA THR A 455 15.13 7.95 5.56
C THR A 455 15.27 7.26 6.92
N GLU A 456 14.38 6.35 7.27
CA GLU A 456 14.45 5.59 8.52
C GLU A 456 15.75 4.79 8.59
N ALA A 457 16.20 4.22 7.47
CA ALA A 457 17.49 3.56 7.39
C ALA A 457 18.66 4.51 7.72
N LEU A 458 18.62 5.76 7.24
CA LEU A 458 19.63 6.78 7.55
C LEU A 458 19.61 7.16 9.04
N GLU A 459 18.42 7.38 9.60
CA GLU A 459 18.26 7.67 11.03
C GLU A 459 18.82 6.53 11.90
N MET A 460 18.53 5.27 11.55
CA MET A 460 19.07 4.11 12.25
C MET A 460 20.61 4.05 12.22
N LEU A 461 21.23 4.43 11.09
CA LEU A 461 22.68 4.50 10.97
C LEU A 461 23.27 5.56 11.92
N GLU A 462 22.69 6.76 11.94
CA GLU A 462 23.12 7.87 12.81
C GLU A 462 22.95 7.56 14.30
N GLN A 463 21.81 6.97 14.67
CA GLN A 463 21.53 6.57 16.06
C GLN A 463 22.54 5.54 16.55
N GLU A 464 22.87 4.51 15.76
CA GLU A 464 23.86 3.52 16.16
C GLU A 464 25.28 4.09 16.14
N LEU A 465 25.63 5.00 15.21
CA LEU A 465 26.91 5.70 15.24
C LEU A 465 27.08 6.44 16.58
N THR A 466 26.11 7.27 16.94
CA THR A 466 26.09 8.05 18.18
C THR A 466 26.20 7.14 19.42
N ALA A 467 25.46 6.03 19.44
CA ALA A 467 25.53 5.07 20.53
C ALA A 467 26.91 4.38 20.62
N SER A 468 27.58 4.17 19.47
CA SER A 468 28.85 3.45 19.35
C SER A 468 30.06 4.23 19.82
N GLU A 469 30.00 5.55 19.83
CA GLU A 469 31.08 6.40 20.35
C GLU A 469 31.41 6.10 21.82
N ARG A 470 30.43 5.56 22.57
CA ARG A 470 30.57 5.22 24.00
C ARG A 470 31.08 3.80 24.26
N ASP A 471 31.31 3.00 23.22
CA ASP A 471 31.73 1.60 23.35
C ASP A 471 33.24 1.43 23.61
N GLY A 472 34.02 2.49 23.44
CA GLY A 472 35.48 2.44 23.55
C GLY A 472 36.16 1.78 22.35
N PRO A 473 37.41 1.27 22.51
CA PRO A 473 38.24 0.83 21.38
C PRO A 473 37.66 -0.30 20.52
N VAL A 474 36.78 -1.13 21.09
CA VAL A 474 36.18 -2.28 20.39
C VAL A 474 35.36 -1.86 19.16
N SER A 475 34.73 -0.68 19.21
CA SER A 475 33.90 -0.15 18.11
C SER A 475 34.62 0.93 17.30
N GLN A 476 35.92 1.21 17.52
CA GLN A 476 36.60 2.32 16.87
C GLN A 476 36.59 2.19 15.33
N VAL A 477 36.88 0.99 14.81
CA VAL A 477 36.85 0.73 13.36
C VAL A 477 35.42 0.81 12.83
N PHE A 478 34.47 0.24 13.56
CA PHE A 478 33.04 0.32 13.24
C PHE A 478 32.57 1.77 13.10
N CYS A 479 32.83 2.63 14.08
CA CYS A 479 32.43 4.04 14.04
C CYS A 479 33.04 4.78 12.86
N LYS A 480 34.32 4.53 12.56
CA LYS A 480 34.98 5.15 11.41
C LYS A 480 34.31 4.73 10.11
N THR A 481 34.17 3.42 9.87
CA THR A 481 33.56 2.89 8.64
C THR A 481 32.11 3.34 8.48
N LEU A 482 31.34 3.33 9.57
CA LEU A 482 29.94 3.76 9.57
C LEU A 482 29.81 5.25 9.28
N LYS A 483 30.68 6.09 9.87
CA LYS A 483 30.70 7.53 9.62
C LYS A 483 31.02 7.86 8.16
N ASP A 484 32.06 7.23 7.60
CA ASP A 484 32.43 7.41 6.19
C ASP A 484 31.27 7.02 5.25
N PHE A 485 30.54 5.95 5.60
CA PHE A 485 29.36 5.52 4.87
C PHE A 485 28.16 6.48 5.02
N ILE A 486 27.87 6.96 6.24
CA ILE A 486 26.77 7.90 6.50
C ILE A 486 26.94 9.16 5.64
N SER A 487 28.15 9.73 5.56
CA SER A 487 28.36 10.92 4.72
C SER A 487 28.05 10.71 3.23
N ILE A 488 28.23 9.49 2.72
CA ILE A 488 27.83 9.13 1.35
C ILE A 488 26.31 8.95 1.28
N ALA A 489 25.74 8.23 2.24
CA ALA A 489 24.31 7.94 2.32
C ALA A 489 23.47 9.23 2.44
N GLU A 490 23.90 10.20 3.26
CA GLU A 490 23.27 11.52 3.40
C GLU A 490 23.19 12.24 2.04
N ALA A 491 24.30 12.31 1.31
CA ALA A 491 24.35 12.98 0.01
C ALA A 491 23.48 12.29 -1.06
N GLU A 492 23.46 10.95 -1.06
CA GLU A 492 22.59 10.17 -1.93
C GLU A 492 21.11 10.36 -1.57
N THR A 493 20.76 10.36 -0.28
CA THR A 493 19.41 10.61 0.24
C THR A 493 18.93 12.02 -0.10
N GLU A 494 19.75 13.04 0.08
CA GLU A 494 19.41 14.42 -0.27
C GLU A 494 19.13 14.56 -1.77
N THR A 495 19.98 13.95 -2.60
CA THR A 495 19.80 13.96 -4.06
C THR A 495 18.49 13.28 -4.47
N VAL A 496 18.17 12.12 -3.90
CA VAL A 496 16.96 11.38 -4.27
C VAL A 496 15.69 12.00 -3.68
N SER A 497 15.79 12.62 -2.50
CA SER A 497 14.71 13.42 -1.90
C SER A 497 14.30 14.61 -2.79
N GLY A 498 15.29 15.35 -3.29
CA GLY A 498 15.04 16.44 -4.24
C GLY A 498 14.35 15.96 -5.53
N LEU A 499 14.83 14.85 -6.10
CA LEU A 499 14.19 14.24 -7.27
C LEU A 499 12.77 13.76 -6.96
N TYR A 500 12.54 13.14 -5.81
CA TYR A 500 11.23 12.65 -5.38
C TYR A 500 10.20 13.78 -5.30
N SER A 501 10.57 14.93 -4.71
CA SER A 501 9.68 16.10 -4.64
C SER A 501 9.31 16.64 -6.02
N VAL A 502 10.29 16.78 -6.92
CA VAL A 502 10.05 17.21 -8.30
C VAL A 502 9.14 16.22 -9.05
N VAL A 503 9.35 14.92 -8.87
CA VAL A 503 8.53 13.89 -9.49
C VAL A 503 7.09 13.92 -8.99
N GLY A 504 6.87 14.15 -7.69
CA GLY A 504 5.53 14.36 -7.14
C GLY A 504 4.83 15.53 -7.81
N GLN A 505 5.48 16.69 -7.87
CA GLN A 505 4.93 17.89 -8.52
C GLN A 505 4.63 17.66 -10.00
N ASN A 506 5.50 16.96 -10.72
CA ASN A 506 5.30 16.65 -12.14
C ASN A 506 4.15 15.66 -12.36
N ALA A 507 3.98 14.69 -11.47
CA ALA A 507 2.90 13.72 -11.52
C ALA A 507 1.52 14.39 -11.35
N ASP A 508 1.38 15.31 -10.40
CA ASP A 508 0.14 16.07 -10.22
C ASP A 508 -0.04 17.14 -11.30
N GLY A 509 1.05 17.78 -11.69
CA GLY A 509 1.10 18.71 -12.82
C GLY A 509 0.60 18.08 -14.11
N LEU A 510 0.83 16.78 -14.31
CA LEU A 510 0.33 16.05 -15.47
C LEU A 510 -1.20 15.92 -15.48
N SER A 511 -1.83 15.72 -14.32
CA SER A 511 -3.31 15.73 -14.22
C SER A 511 -3.86 17.11 -14.55
N TYR A 512 -3.29 18.17 -13.95
CA TYR A 512 -3.69 19.55 -14.25
C TYR A 512 -3.47 19.92 -15.71
N TYR A 513 -2.42 19.41 -16.34
CA TYR A 513 -2.12 19.65 -17.76
C TYR A 513 -3.26 19.17 -18.68
N PHE A 514 -4.00 18.12 -18.28
CA PHE A 514 -5.19 17.64 -18.99
C PHE A 514 -6.51 18.22 -18.46
N SER A 515 -6.45 19.24 -17.60
CA SER A 515 -7.61 19.82 -16.91
C SER A 515 -8.35 18.82 -16.00
N GLU A 516 -7.63 17.85 -15.45
CA GLU A 516 -8.16 16.87 -14.50
C GLU A 516 -7.67 17.19 -13.07
N ASP A 517 -8.43 16.79 -12.05
CA ASP A 517 -8.02 16.93 -10.64
C ASP A 517 -7.10 15.74 -10.25
N PRO A 518 -5.86 15.96 -9.77
CA PRO A 518 -4.96 14.88 -9.35
C PRO A 518 -5.51 14.02 -8.20
N LYS A 519 -6.49 14.49 -7.43
CA LYS A 519 -7.17 13.70 -6.39
C LYS A 519 -8.08 12.63 -6.99
N CYS A 520 -8.83 12.99 -8.01
CA CYS A 520 -9.80 12.10 -8.65
C CYS A 520 -9.20 11.34 -9.84
N TYR A 521 -8.20 11.93 -10.48
CA TYR A 521 -7.59 11.46 -11.72
C TYR A 521 -6.07 11.53 -11.59
N PRO A 522 -5.47 10.72 -10.71
CA PRO A 522 -4.03 10.74 -10.43
C PRO A 522 -3.22 10.26 -11.64
N PHE A 523 -1.89 10.42 -11.56
CA PHE A 523 -0.92 9.98 -12.57
C PHE A 523 -1.18 8.55 -13.09
N GLU A 524 -1.52 7.60 -12.21
CA GLU A 524 -1.83 6.23 -12.61
C GLU A 524 -3.02 6.17 -13.56
N GLN A 525 -4.06 6.96 -13.30
CA GLN A 525 -5.24 7.01 -14.15
C GLN A 525 -4.93 7.71 -15.48
N VAL A 526 -4.18 8.82 -15.46
CA VAL A 526 -3.70 9.51 -16.68
C VAL A 526 -2.90 8.56 -17.57
N SER A 527 -1.89 7.89 -17.00
CA SER A 527 -1.00 6.99 -17.73
C SER A 527 -1.77 5.79 -18.31
N VAL A 528 -2.68 5.18 -17.53
CA VAL A 528 -3.53 4.08 -18.00
C VAL A 528 -4.43 4.51 -19.16
N THR A 529 -5.05 5.68 -19.08
CA THR A 529 -5.95 6.18 -20.13
C THR A 529 -5.19 6.50 -21.41
N LEU A 530 -4.03 7.16 -21.31
CA LEU A 530 -3.17 7.42 -22.46
C LEU A 530 -2.67 6.14 -23.12
N LEU A 531 -2.25 5.14 -22.33
CA LEU A 531 -1.83 3.83 -22.88
C LEU A 531 -2.98 3.11 -23.58
N LYS A 532 -4.20 3.15 -23.02
CA LYS A 532 -5.40 2.61 -23.67
C LYS A 532 -5.66 3.34 -24.99
N PHE A 533 -5.60 4.66 -25.00
CA PHE A 533 -5.75 5.47 -26.22
C PHE A 533 -4.71 5.09 -27.28
N ILE A 534 -3.42 4.99 -26.93
CA ILE A 534 -2.35 4.57 -27.83
C ILE A 534 -2.64 3.19 -28.44
N ARG A 535 -3.06 2.22 -27.61
CA ARG A 535 -3.40 0.86 -28.08
C ARG A 535 -4.58 0.89 -29.05
N LEU A 536 -5.63 1.65 -28.75
CA LEU A 536 -6.80 1.82 -29.63
C LEU A 536 -6.43 2.49 -30.95
N PHE A 537 -5.59 3.53 -30.90
CA PHE A 537 -5.10 4.25 -32.08
C PHE A 537 -4.28 3.33 -32.99
N LYS A 538 -3.30 2.61 -32.43
CA LYS A 538 -2.47 1.65 -33.19
C LYS A 538 -3.31 0.55 -33.83
N LYS A 539 -4.27 -0.01 -33.09
CA LYS A 539 -5.20 -1.00 -33.61
C LYS A 539 -6.01 -0.46 -34.79
N ALA A 540 -6.56 0.75 -34.66
CA ALA A 540 -7.33 1.38 -35.74
C ALA A 540 -6.48 1.67 -36.98
N GLN A 541 -5.21 2.06 -36.80
CA GLN A 541 -4.24 2.23 -37.88
C GLN A 541 -3.97 0.90 -38.61
N GLU A 542 -3.70 -0.18 -37.87
CA GLU A 542 -3.47 -1.51 -38.45
C GLU A 542 -4.69 -2.03 -39.21
N GLU A 543 -5.90 -1.82 -38.69
CA GLU A 543 -7.14 -2.19 -39.36
C GLU A 543 -7.33 -1.42 -40.67
N ASN A 544 -6.99 -0.13 -40.71
CA ASN A 544 -7.04 0.67 -41.93
C ASN A 544 -6.05 0.19 -43.00
N ILE A 545 -4.82 -0.13 -42.59
CA ILE A 545 -3.79 -0.67 -43.51
C ILE A 545 -4.28 -1.99 -44.12
N LYS A 546 -4.80 -2.90 -43.29
CA LYS A 546 -5.35 -4.19 -43.74
C LYS A 546 -6.53 -4.03 -44.68
N GLU A 547 -7.44 -3.07 -44.42
CA GLU A 547 -8.57 -2.80 -45.31
C GLU A 547 -8.10 -2.24 -46.65
N GLU A 548 -7.14 -1.31 -46.66
CA GLU A 548 -6.59 -0.75 -47.89
C GLU A 548 -5.85 -1.81 -48.74
N GLU A 549 -5.09 -2.71 -48.10
CA GLU A 549 -4.45 -3.84 -48.79
C GLU A 549 -5.48 -4.81 -49.40
N LEU A 550 -6.57 -5.09 -48.67
CA LEU A 550 -7.64 -5.95 -49.16
C LEU A 550 -8.36 -5.30 -50.36
N GLU A 551 -8.65 -4.00 -50.28
CA GLU A 551 -9.26 -3.25 -51.38
C GLU A 551 -8.37 -3.24 -52.63
N LYS A 552 -7.05 -3.05 -52.46
CA LYS A 552 -6.06 -3.14 -53.56
C LYS A 552 -6.06 -4.52 -54.21
N LYS A 553 -6.00 -5.60 -53.41
CA LYS A 553 -6.06 -6.98 -53.91
C LYS A 553 -7.36 -7.27 -54.66
N ILE A 554 -8.50 -6.83 -54.13
CA ILE A 554 -9.81 -6.98 -54.80
C ILE A 554 -9.83 -6.21 -56.13
N ALA A 555 -9.30 -4.98 -56.15
CA ALA A 555 -9.23 -4.17 -57.37
C ALA A 555 -8.33 -4.80 -58.44
N GLU A 556 -7.18 -5.36 -58.05
CA GLU A 556 -6.27 -6.09 -58.94
C GLU A 556 -6.91 -7.37 -59.51
N MET A 557 -7.56 -8.18 -58.65
CA MET A 557 -8.29 -9.36 -59.11
C MET A 557 -9.42 -9.02 -60.09
N LYS A 558 -10.14 -7.90 -59.86
CA LYS A 558 -11.17 -7.41 -60.79
C LYS A 558 -10.57 -6.97 -62.12
N LYS A 559 -9.42 -6.28 -62.10
CA LYS A 559 -8.69 -5.90 -63.32
C LYS A 559 -8.23 -7.15 -64.09
N ALA A 560 -7.64 -8.14 -63.43
CA ALA A 560 -7.20 -9.38 -64.06
C ALA A 560 -8.36 -10.17 -64.69
N LYS A 561 -9.50 -10.28 -64.01
CA LYS A 561 -10.71 -10.94 -64.55
C LYS A 561 -11.37 -10.16 -65.69
N GLY A 562 -11.31 -8.82 -65.66
CA GLY A 562 -11.83 -7.96 -66.73
C GLY A 562 -10.99 -7.96 -68.00
N VAL A 563 -9.69 -8.26 -67.89
CA VAL A 563 -8.78 -8.43 -69.03
C VAL A 563 -8.95 -9.81 -69.67
N SER A 564 -9.19 -10.86 -68.88
CA SER A 564 -9.40 -12.24 -69.37
C SER A 564 -10.69 -12.50 -70.15
N LEU A 565 -11.61 -11.53 -70.24
CA LEU A 565 -12.88 -11.62 -70.99
C LEU A 565 -12.85 -10.86 -72.33
N LYS A 566 -11.70 -10.25 -72.67
CA LYS A 566 -11.51 -9.44 -73.89
C LYS A 566 -10.48 -10.02 -74.88
N GLU A 567 -9.95 -11.20 -74.59
CA GLU A 567 -9.21 -12.07 -75.52
C GLU A 567 -10.06 -13.29 -75.81
#